data_AF-A0A396FCR2-F1
#
_entry.id   AF-A0A396FCR2-F1
#
_cell.length_a   1.000
_cell.length_b   1.000
_cell.length_c   1.000
_cell.angle_alpha   90.00
_cell.angle_beta   90.00
_cell.angle_gamma   90.00
#
_symmetry.space_group_name_H-M   'P 1'
#
loop_
_entity.id
_entity.type
_entity.pdbx_description
1 polymer ?
#
loop_
_entity_poly.entity_id
_entity_poly.type
_entity_poly.pdbx_seq_one_letter_code
_entity_poly.pdbx_strand_id
1 'polypeptide(L)' 'MQVYIDLENLLKEKNISKNKVCEACKLQRTQLNNYCKNKVSRIDLTILAKLCDFLECSPNDILKLK' A
#
# COMPACT_ATOMS: atom_id res chain seq x y z
N MET A 1 -3.61 -13.59 -15.69
CA MET A 1 -4.27 -12.62 -14.79
C MET A 1 -3.56 -12.68 -13.45
N GLN A 2 -2.83 -11.63 -13.09
CA GLN A 2 -2.06 -11.54 -11.85
C GLN A 2 -2.47 -10.28 -11.06
N VAL A 3 -2.69 -10.42 -9.76
CA VAL A 3 -2.91 -9.29 -8.86
C VAL A 3 -1.57 -8.70 -8.47
N TYR A 4 -1.45 -7.37 -8.50
CA TYR A 4 -0.28 -6.63 -8.02
C TYR A 4 -0.71 -5.42 -7.18
N ILE A 5 0.24 -4.88 -6.43
CA ILE A 5 0.06 -3.76 -5.50
C ILE A 5 0.61 -2.49 -6.14
N ASP A 6 -0.27 -1.53 -6.42
CA ASP A 6 0.09 -0.25 -7.06
C ASP A 6 0.29 0.88 -6.04
N LEU A 7 0.69 0.52 -4.82
CA LEU A 7 0.82 1.44 -3.70
C LEU A 7 1.81 2.59 -3.97
N GLU A 8 2.88 2.36 -4.73
CA GLU A 8 3.84 3.42 -5.01
C GLU A 8 3.26 4.56 -5.86
N ASN A 9 2.41 4.23 -6.84
CA ASN A 9 1.77 5.24 -7.68
C ASN A 9 0.73 6.01 -6.87
N LEU A 10 -0.10 5.30 -6.10
CA LEU A 10 -1.10 5.92 -5.22
C LEU A 10 -0.49 6.91 -4.22
N LEU A 11 0.68 6.57 -3.64
CA LEU A 11 1.39 7.47 -2.73
C LEU A 11 1.94 8.73 -3.43
N LYS A 12 2.40 8.59 -4.68
CA LYS A 12 2.86 9.73 -5.48
C LYS A 12 1.69 10.64 -5.85
N GLU A 13 0.56 10.08 -6.27
CA GLU A 13 -0.65 10.82 -6.61
C GLU A 13 -1.19 11.62 -5.43
N LYS A 14 -1.21 11.02 -4.23
CA LYS A 14 -1.67 11.68 -3.00
C LYS A 14 -0.60 12.56 -2.34
N ASN A 15 0.62 12.63 -2.88
CA ASN A 15 1.76 13.36 -2.31
C ASN A 15 2.09 12.95 -0.86
N ILE A 16 1.93 11.66 -0.55
CA ILE A 16 2.15 11.12 0.80
C ILE A 16 3.52 10.45 0.88
N SER A 17 4.30 10.83 1.90
CA SER A 17 5.61 10.21 2.13
C SER A 17 5.49 8.82 2.76
N LYS A 18 6.40 7.92 2.39
CA LYS A 18 6.48 6.56 2.94
C LYS A 18 6.63 6.55 4.47
N ASN A 19 7.22 7.60 5.06
CA ASN A 19 7.37 7.73 6.51
C ASN A 19 6.02 7.89 7.21
N LYS A 20 5.17 8.78 6.69
CA LYS A 20 3.83 9.02 7.24
C LYS A 20 2.99 7.75 7.24
N VAL A 21 3.07 6.96 6.16
CA VAL A 21 2.37 5.67 6.06
C VAL A 21 2.90 4.66 7.08
N CYS A 22 4.22 4.56 7.26
CA CYS A 22 4.81 3.66 8.26
C CYS A 22 4.33 3.99 9.68
N GLU A 23 4.28 5.28 10.01
CA GLU A 23 3.82 5.77 11.31
C GLU A 23 2.32 5.50 11.52
N ALA A 24 1.48 5.89 10.56
CA ALA A 24 0.03 5.73 10.66
C ALA A 24 -0.43 4.26 10.65
N CYS A 25 0.13 3.46 9.74
CA CYS A 25 -0.26 2.05 9.60
C CYS A 25 0.50 1.11 10.56
N LYS A 26 1.43 1.65 11.38
CA LYS A 26 2.36 0.88 12.22
C LYS A 26 3.12 -0.19 11.43
N LEU A 27 3.54 0.17 10.22
CA LEU A 27 4.29 -0.72 9.32
C LEU A 27 5.78 -0.48 9.44
N GLN A 28 6.56 -1.56 9.39
CA GLN A 28 8.01 -1.43 9.22
C GLN A 28 8.33 -0.88 7.82
N ARG A 29 9.33 0.00 7.74
CA ARG A 29 9.76 0.61 6.48
C ARG A 29 10.13 -0.41 5.39
N THR A 30 10.74 -1.53 5.79
CA THR A 30 11.06 -2.62 4.87
C THR A 30 9.80 -3.28 4.29
N GLN A 31 8.76 -3.48 5.11
CA GLN A 31 7.47 -4.01 4.64
C GLN A 31 6.81 -3.05 3.65
N LEU A 32 6.73 -1.77 3.98
CA LEU A 32 6.17 -0.76 3.07
C LEU A 32 6.93 -0.68 1.74
N ASN A 33 8.26 -0.76 1.78
CA ASN A 33 9.08 -0.78 0.57
C ASN A 33 8.83 -2.03 -0.28
N ASN A 34 8.59 -3.18 0.34
CA ASN A 34 8.26 -4.41 -0.38
C ASN A 34 6.87 -4.31 -1.04
N TYR A 35 5.88 -3.70 -0.36
CA TYR A 35 4.58 -3.39 -0.96
C TYR A 35 4.73 -2.47 -2.18
N CYS A 36 5.48 -1.38 -2.05
CA CYS A 36 5.74 -0.43 -3.15
C CYS A 36 6.46 -1.07 -4.34
N LYS A 37 7.36 -2.04 -4.09
CA LYS A 37 8.16 -2.72 -5.12
C LYS A 37 7.53 -4.01 -5.64
N ASN A 38 6.28 -4.32 -5.27
CA ASN A 38 5.62 -5.57 -5.65
C ASN A 38 6.42 -6.84 -5.27
N LYS A 39 7.20 -6.77 -4.19
CA LYS A 39 8.02 -7.89 -3.68
C LYS A 39 7.29 -8.80 -2.69
N VAL A 40 6.00 -8.56 -2.47
CA VAL A 40 5.16 -9.38 -1.60
C VAL A 40 4.23 -10.24 -2.44
N SER A 41 3.94 -11.45 -1.97
CA SER A 41 2.93 -12.34 -2.53
C SER A 41 1.61 -12.30 -1.76
N ARG A 42 1.60 -11.66 -0.58
CA ARG A 42 0.45 -11.61 0.34
C ARG A 42 0.36 -10.24 0.98
N ILE A 43 -0.86 -9.78 1.22
CA ILE A 43 -1.17 -8.61 2.02
C ILE A 43 -2.20 -9.01 3.07
N ASP A 44 -1.99 -8.57 4.30
CA ASP A 44 -2.95 -8.77 5.38
C ASP A 44 -4.14 -7.81 5.20
N LEU A 45 -5.37 -8.30 5.38
CA LEU A 45 -6.58 -7.50 5.18
C LEU A 45 -6.69 -6.36 6.20
N THR A 46 -6.13 -6.51 7.41
CA THR A 46 -6.06 -5.44 8.41
C THR A 46 -5.10 -4.35 7.97
N ILE A 47 -3.97 -4.73 7.36
CA ILE A 47 -3.03 -3.76 6.77
C ILE A 47 -3.70 -3.03 5.60
N LEU A 48 -4.38 -3.76 4.72
CA LEU A 48 -5.11 -3.17 3.60
C LEU A 48 -6.17 -2.18 4.08
N ALA A 49 -6.97 -2.55 5.08
CA ALA A 49 -7.98 -1.65 5.67
C ALA A 49 -7.35 -0.38 6.26
N LYS A 50 -6.23 -0.50 6.99
CA LYS A 50 -5.50 0.66 7.53
C LYS A 50 -4.93 1.56 6.45
N LEU A 51 -4.40 0.98 5.37
CA LEU A 51 -3.92 1.74 4.22
C LEU A 51 -5.07 2.47 3.54
N CYS A 52 -6.20 1.80 3.32
CA CYS A 52 -7.40 2.40 2.75
C CYS A 52 -7.95 3.55 3.60
N ASP A 53 -8.00 3.38 4.92
CA ASP A 53 -8.44 4.41 5.87
C ASP A 53 -7.48 5.62 5.86
N PHE A 54 -6.18 5.38 6.02
CA PHE A 54 -5.18 6.45 6.05
C PHE A 54 -5.04 7.19 4.71
N LEU A 55 -5.14 6.47 3.60
CA LEU A 55 -5.00 7.04 2.26
C LEU A 55 -6.33 7.53 1.70
N GLU A 56 -7.46 7.37 2.41
CA GLU A 56 -8.80 7.68 1.91
C GLU A 56 -9.01 7.10 0.50
N CYS A 57 -8.87 5.78 0.38
CA CYS A 57 -8.98 5.06 -0.88
C CYS A 57 -9.68 3.70 -0.71
N SER A 58 -10.01 3.06 -1.83
CA SER A 58 -10.58 1.72 -1.84
C SER A 58 -9.50 0.64 -2.05
N PRO A 59 -9.77 -0.63 -1.70
CA PRO A 59 -8.88 -1.74 -2.02
C PRO A 59 -8.52 -1.84 -3.50
N ASN A 60 -9.43 -1.45 -4.39
CA ASN A 60 -9.22 -1.47 -5.84
C ASN A 60 -8.23 -0.40 -6.32
N ASP A 61 -7.94 0.62 -5.51
CA ASP A 61 -6.90 1.61 -5.80
C ASP A 61 -5.50 1.07 -5.49
N ILE A 62 -5.41 0.15 -4.51
CA ILE A 62 -4.16 -0.49 -4.09
C ILE A 62 -3.91 -1.78 -4.88
N LEU A 63 -4.93 -2.61 -5.08
CA LEU A 63 -4.85 -3.92 -5.72
C LEU A 63 -5.35 -3.82 -7.16
N LYS A 64 -4.47 -4.10 -8.12
CA LYS A 64 -4.76 -4.02 -9.56
C LYS A 64 -4.54 -5.37 -10.24
N LEU A 65 -5.20 -5.56 -11.38
CA LEU A 65 -5.05 -6.75 -12.23
C LEU A 65 -4.15 -6.44 -13.43
N LYS A 66 -3.30 -7.40 -13.77
CA LYS A 66 -2.48 -7.40 -14.99
C LYS A 66 -2.68 -8.70 -15.79
#